data_AF-A0A7C7L7M9-F1
#
_entry.id   AF-A0A7C7L7M9-F1
#
_cell.length_a   1.000
_cell.length_b   1.000
_cell.length_c   1.000
_cell.angle_alpha   90.00
_cell.angle_beta   90.00
_cell.angle_gamma   90.00
#
_symmetry.space_group_name_H-M   'P 1'
#
loop_
_entity.id
_entity.type
_entity.pdbx_description
1 polymer ?
#
loop_
_entity_poly.entity_id
_entity_poly.type
_entity_poly.pdbx_seq_one_letter_code
_entity_poly.pdbx_strand_id
1 'polypeptide(L)'
;MSSKLAIVFCVHHKPWLMMATLLTTVIQDCLDADFYFVYNLGDGTSSRESYREYEQIAATLGVNRKLSPFDERVREVCRLRHTRIFELEYENDHALDSGAWYKFIREGHWRAYERVLFLGEGAILAHPRLLSALVDFTERRHVHFVASGHEKRRIPRDVAEGCHARGVGTSPIGRFHGQQFVETFRIFCRDPKFQALCERWGSDFSIETENHVPNVSLRGALPRRMRARIQQRWGSPFTHPHVSWPGRGVQRIPLAFDRWASQASMWVGHTVKDTGGPALAYHNGIPRVVTHVDAVDAEHGVHFHRERGPEWFGCAALHLLSRDFLLRLSEKLDQFEMYDALDLPFAGSPLEHIWGFLPAWLGFEKWFTDGFHRVRKQFTTYQREDYPPEMAGYINRYHRGRLVVGWHEDHLKLQAWRSDLGDLRQVLPAAYF
;
A
#
# COMPACT_ATOMS: atom_id res chain seq x y z
N MET A 1 -7.35 16.89 23.97
CA MET A 1 -6.59 17.59 22.91
C MET A 1 -6.63 16.66 21.69
N SER A 2 -7.01 17.15 20.51
CA SER A 2 -7.10 16.34 19.28
C SER A 2 -5.72 15.74 18.97
N SER A 3 -5.63 14.43 18.74
CA SER A 3 -4.37 13.78 18.36
C SER A 3 -3.91 14.32 17.02
N LYS A 4 -2.73 14.94 16.97
CA LYS A 4 -2.22 15.56 15.74
C LYS A 4 -1.70 14.50 14.77
N LEU A 5 -2.45 14.23 13.70
CA LEU A 5 -2.12 13.26 12.64
C LEU A 5 -1.46 13.94 11.43
N ALA A 6 -0.38 13.37 10.92
CA ALA A 6 0.12 13.64 9.56
C ALA A 6 -0.25 12.48 8.63
N ILE A 7 -0.69 12.79 7.42
CA ILE A 7 -0.85 11.81 6.34
C ILE A 7 0.16 12.16 5.25
N VAL A 8 1.08 11.25 4.98
CA VAL A 8 2.19 11.45 4.06
C VAL A 8 1.98 10.53 2.87
N PHE A 9 1.90 11.12 1.68
CA PHE A 9 1.67 10.43 0.42
C PHE A 9 2.97 10.35 -0.36
N CYS A 10 3.36 9.15 -0.78
CA CYS A 10 4.41 8.96 -1.79
C CYS A 10 3.77 9.15 -3.17
N VAL A 11 4.26 10.10 -3.95
CA VAL A 11 3.70 10.51 -5.24
C VAL A 11 4.75 10.34 -6.33
N HIS A 12 4.43 9.62 -7.41
CA HIS A 12 5.42 9.28 -8.43
C HIS A 12 4.89 9.20 -9.87
N HIS A 13 3.95 8.29 -10.19
CA HIS A 13 3.86 7.82 -11.59
C HIS A 13 2.49 7.74 -12.25
N LYS A 14 1.38 7.68 -11.51
CA LYS A 14 0.05 7.42 -12.12
C LYS A 14 -1.05 8.28 -11.52
N PRO A 15 -1.60 9.26 -12.27
CA PRO A 15 -2.65 10.14 -11.78
C PRO A 15 -3.83 9.39 -11.17
N TRP A 16 -4.39 8.37 -11.83
CA TRP A 16 -5.54 7.63 -11.29
C TRP A 16 -5.25 6.88 -9.98
N LEU A 17 -4.00 6.46 -9.74
CA LEU A 17 -3.63 5.80 -8.48
C LEU A 17 -3.63 6.81 -7.34
N MET A 18 -3.01 7.97 -7.54
CA MET A 18 -3.04 9.04 -6.56
C MET A 18 -4.47 9.58 -6.36
N MET A 19 -5.26 9.68 -7.44
CA MET A 19 -6.66 10.07 -7.35
C MET A 19 -7.48 9.12 -6.49
N ALA A 20 -7.27 7.80 -6.61
CA ALA A 20 -7.96 6.83 -5.78
C ALA A 20 -7.63 7.01 -4.30
N THR A 21 -6.35 7.19 -3.99
CA THR A 21 -5.88 7.40 -2.62
C THR A 21 -6.45 8.68 -2.04
N LEU A 22 -6.28 9.82 -2.72
CA LEU A 22 -6.81 11.11 -2.25
C LEU A 22 -8.32 11.10 -2.11
N LEU A 23 -9.06 10.60 -3.10
CA LEU A 23 -10.52 10.54 -3.03
C LEU A 23 -10.97 9.74 -1.82
N THR A 24 -10.34 8.60 -1.53
CA THR A 24 -10.75 7.75 -0.41
C THR A 24 -10.24 8.26 0.94
N THR A 25 -9.21 9.11 0.95
CA THR A 25 -8.79 9.88 2.13
C THR A 25 -9.76 11.02 2.42
N VAL A 26 -10.04 11.94 1.48
CA VAL A 26 -10.83 13.16 1.76
C VAL A 26 -12.32 12.93 2.08
N ILE A 27 -12.80 11.68 2.00
CA ILE A 27 -14.18 11.30 2.35
C ILE A 27 -14.28 10.57 3.70
N GLN A 28 -13.17 10.41 4.41
CA GLN A 28 -13.13 9.78 5.73
C GLN A 28 -13.86 10.66 6.76
N ASP A 29 -14.34 10.03 7.82
CA ASP A 29 -15.12 10.65 8.90
C ASP A 29 -14.30 11.58 9.82
N CYS A 30 -12.98 11.41 9.84
CA CYS A 30 -12.05 12.28 10.56
C CYS A 30 -10.97 12.79 9.59
N LEU A 31 -10.92 14.11 9.38
CA LEU A 31 -9.94 14.78 8.53
C LEU A 31 -9.20 15.92 9.24
N ASP A 32 -9.05 15.80 10.56
CA ASP A 32 -8.15 16.67 11.29
C ASP A 32 -6.68 16.20 11.14
N ALA A 33 -6.14 16.32 9.92
CA ALA A 33 -4.77 15.92 9.60
C ALA A 33 -4.06 16.91 8.67
N ASP A 34 -2.74 16.95 8.80
CA ASP A 34 -1.86 17.69 7.91
C ASP A 34 -1.38 16.75 6.79
N PHE A 35 -1.44 17.21 5.53
CA PHE A 35 -1.11 16.38 4.36
C PHE A 35 0.28 16.73 3.85
N TYR A 36 1.12 15.72 3.67
CA TYR A 36 2.42 15.84 3.02
C TYR A 36 2.39 15.11 1.69
N PHE A 37 2.67 15.82 0.60
CA PHE A 37 2.94 15.22 -0.71
C PHE A 37 4.44 15.11 -0.89
N VAL A 38 4.95 13.88 -0.83
CA VAL A 38 6.35 13.57 -1.11
C VAL A 38 6.46 13.16 -2.57
N TYR A 39 6.91 14.09 -3.42
CA TYR A 39 7.15 13.85 -4.83
C TYR A 39 8.50 13.15 -5.00
N ASN A 40 8.45 11.89 -5.44
CA ASN A 40 9.64 11.09 -5.70
C ASN A 40 10.06 11.30 -7.17
N LEU A 41 10.97 12.23 -7.39
CA LEU A 41 11.35 12.77 -8.69
C LEU A 41 12.46 11.97 -9.38
N GLY A 42 12.36 11.81 -10.70
CA GLY A 42 13.33 11.05 -11.50
C GLY A 42 12.82 9.67 -11.87
N ASP A 43 13.73 8.81 -12.33
CA ASP A 43 13.42 7.53 -12.98
C ASP A 43 14.27 6.36 -12.44
N GLY A 44 14.96 6.54 -11.32
CA GLY A 44 15.92 5.56 -10.79
C GLY A 44 17.36 5.75 -11.29
N THR A 45 17.66 6.69 -12.19
CA THR A 45 19.06 7.02 -12.49
C THR A 45 19.76 7.60 -11.28
N SER A 46 20.95 7.11 -10.97
CA SER A 46 21.81 7.70 -9.94
C SER A 46 23.28 7.69 -10.39
N SER A 47 24.01 8.75 -10.06
CA SER A 47 25.45 8.89 -10.37
C SER A 47 26.37 8.38 -9.26
N ARG A 48 25.80 7.75 -8.22
CA ARG A 48 26.55 7.24 -7.06
C ARG A 48 27.42 6.05 -7.47
N GLU A 49 28.60 5.90 -6.87
CA GLU A 49 29.53 4.80 -7.21
C GLU A 49 28.91 3.42 -6.93
N SER A 50 28.05 3.31 -5.93
CA SER A 50 27.29 2.08 -5.62
C SER A 50 26.42 1.59 -6.78
N TYR A 51 26.05 2.46 -7.73
CA TYR A 51 25.25 2.12 -8.91
C TYR A 51 26.11 1.72 -10.12
N ARG A 52 27.43 1.87 -10.06
CA ARG A 52 28.31 1.63 -11.21
C ARG A 52 28.19 0.21 -11.79
N GLU A 53 28.19 -0.81 -10.93
CA GLU A 53 28.04 -2.20 -11.36
C GLU A 53 26.66 -2.45 -11.97
N TYR A 54 25.60 -1.87 -11.37
CA TYR A 54 24.25 -1.92 -11.93
C TYR A 54 24.21 -1.35 -13.35
N GLU A 55 24.77 -0.16 -13.56
CA GLU A 55 24.79 0.50 -14.88
C GLU A 55 25.58 -0.31 -15.91
N GLN A 56 26.70 -0.92 -15.52
CA GLN A 56 27.47 -1.82 -16.39
C GLN A 56 26.67 -3.06 -16.81
N ILE A 57 25.97 -3.70 -15.86
CA ILE A 57 25.11 -4.86 -16.13
C ILE A 57 23.95 -4.45 -17.05
N ALA A 58 23.27 -3.34 -16.74
CA ALA A 58 22.13 -2.84 -17.50
C ALA A 58 22.53 -2.50 -18.96
N ALA A 59 23.68 -1.84 -19.15
CA ALA A 59 24.22 -1.52 -20.46
C ALA A 59 24.54 -2.79 -21.27
N THR A 60 25.15 -3.80 -20.64
CA THR A 60 25.53 -5.06 -21.30
C THR A 60 24.31 -5.87 -21.74
N LEU A 61 23.26 -5.91 -20.92
CA LEU A 61 22.05 -6.68 -21.21
C LEU A 61 21.10 -5.96 -22.18
N GLY A 62 21.32 -4.68 -22.47
CA GLY A 62 20.37 -3.84 -23.22
C GLY A 62 19.01 -3.70 -22.53
N VAL A 63 18.93 -4.05 -21.24
CA VAL A 63 17.71 -3.96 -20.44
C VAL A 63 17.94 -2.91 -19.37
N ASN A 64 17.42 -1.71 -19.60
CA ASN A 64 17.31 -0.71 -18.56
C ASN A 64 16.05 -1.01 -17.72
N ARG A 65 16.20 -1.78 -16.63
CA ARG A 65 15.11 -2.04 -15.66
C ARG A 65 14.96 -0.90 -14.63
N LYS A 66 15.28 0.33 -15.01
CA LYS A 66 15.06 1.52 -14.18
C LYS A 66 13.57 1.70 -13.89
N LEU A 67 13.30 2.54 -12.90
CA LEU A 67 11.94 2.85 -12.48
C LEU A 67 11.22 3.63 -13.59
N SER A 68 9.89 3.71 -13.51
CA SER A 68 9.16 4.63 -14.38
C SER A 68 9.64 6.06 -14.14
N PRO A 69 9.67 6.92 -15.16
CA PRO A 69 9.89 8.34 -14.94
C PRO A 69 8.72 8.93 -14.12
N PHE A 70 9.03 9.94 -13.31
CA PHE A 70 8.03 10.75 -12.63
C PHE A 70 7.03 11.35 -13.63
N ASP A 71 5.73 11.21 -13.35
CA ASP A 71 4.65 11.73 -14.19
C ASP A 71 4.14 13.05 -13.63
N GLU A 72 4.54 14.18 -14.22
CA GLU A 72 4.18 15.53 -13.75
C GLU A 72 2.65 15.75 -13.58
N ARG A 73 1.80 14.99 -14.30
CA ARG A 73 0.34 15.07 -14.17
C ARG A 73 -0.14 14.72 -12.76
N VAL A 74 0.64 13.96 -11.98
CA VAL A 74 0.31 13.65 -10.58
C VAL A 74 0.24 14.90 -9.71
N ARG A 75 1.01 15.95 -10.03
CA ARG A 75 0.95 17.22 -9.30
C ARG A 75 -0.43 17.87 -9.47
N GLU A 76 -1.00 17.81 -10.66
CA GLU A 76 -2.30 18.43 -10.95
C GLU A 76 -3.42 17.82 -10.11
N VAL A 77 -3.40 16.50 -9.90
CA VAL A 77 -4.41 15.82 -9.08
C VAL A 77 -4.19 16.02 -7.58
N CYS A 78 -2.97 16.37 -7.15
CA CYS A 78 -2.63 16.69 -5.76
C CYS A 78 -2.95 18.13 -5.34
N ARG A 79 -3.35 19.02 -6.26
CA ARG A 79 -3.74 20.42 -5.97
C ARG A 79 -5.08 20.53 -5.25
N LEU A 80 -5.14 19.98 -4.04
CA LEU A 80 -6.30 20.07 -3.17
C LEU A 80 -6.48 21.50 -2.67
N ARG A 81 -7.72 21.92 -2.49
CA ARG A 81 -8.09 23.19 -1.84
C ARG A 81 -8.15 23.01 -0.31
N HIS A 82 -7.10 22.42 0.25
CA HIS A 82 -6.95 22.16 1.69
C HIS A 82 -5.89 23.10 2.27
N THR A 83 -6.09 23.57 3.50
CA THR A 83 -5.24 24.63 4.10
C THR A 83 -3.96 24.11 4.75
N ARG A 84 -3.87 22.80 5.02
CA ARG A 84 -2.73 22.17 5.70
C ARG A 84 -2.07 21.15 4.78
N ILE A 85 -1.51 21.65 3.69
CA ILE A 85 -0.77 20.86 2.69
C ILE A 85 0.69 21.31 2.72
N PHE A 86 1.58 20.33 2.70
CA PHE A 86 3.01 20.49 2.61
C PHE A 86 3.53 19.67 1.44
N GLU A 87 4.48 20.19 0.69
CA GLU A 87 5.08 19.52 -0.45
C GLU A 87 6.58 19.34 -0.19
N LEU A 88 7.07 18.13 -0.44
CA LEU A 88 8.47 17.74 -0.29
C LEU A 88 8.90 17.02 -1.57
N GLU A 89 10.18 17.13 -1.92
CA GLU A 89 10.72 16.54 -3.13
C GLU A 89 11.96 15.71 -2.79
N TYR A 90 11.95 14.45 -3.19
CA TYR A 90 13.06 13.52 -3.01
C TYR A 90 13.48 12.92 -4.35
N GLU A 91 14.76 12.55 -4.46
CA GLU A 91 15.26 11.76 -5.59
C GLU A 91 14.64 10.35 -5.55
N ASN A 92 14.07 9.91 -6.67
CA ASN A 92 13.55 8.57 -6.90
C ASN A 92 14.70 7.61 -7.16
N ASP A 93 15.39 7.24 -6.07
CA ASP A 93 16.37 6.17 -6.05
C ASP A 93 15.70 4.78 -6.06
N HIS A 94 16.50 3.73 -6.12
CA HIS A 94 15.99 2.37 -6.09
C HIS A 94 15.47 1.91 -4.71
N ALA A 95 15.30 2.81 -3.73
CA ALA A 95 14.70 2.52 -2.43
C ALA A 95 13.16 2.61 -2.43
N LEU A 96 12.54 3.08 -3.54
CA LEU A 96 11.07 3.11 -3.74
C LEU A 96 10.33 3.87 -2.62
N ASP A 97 9.05 3.56 -2.38
CA ASP A 97 8.22 4.15 -1.31
C ASP A 97 8.91 4.09 0.06
N SER A 98 9.59 2.98 0.39
CA SER A 98 10.37 2.85 1.62
C SER A 98 11.43 3.95 1.75
N GLY A 99 12.15 4.24 0.67
CA GLY A 99 13.14 5.31 0.63
C GLY A 99 12.55 6.69 0.91
N ALA A 100 11.38 6.98 0.34
CA ALA A 100 10.64 8.22 0.63
C ALA A 100 10.29 8.34 2.12
N TRP A 101 9.86 7.25 2.76
CA TRP A 101 9.57 7.23 4.20
C TRP A 101 10.80 7.45 5.05
N TYR A 102 11.92 6.77 4.76
CA TYR A 102 13.16 6.98 5.51
C TYR A 102 13.70 8.41 5.37
N LYS A 103 13.64 9.01 4.17
CA LYS A 103 14.03 10.42 3.97
C LYS A 103 13.14 11.38 4.77
N PHE A 104 11.83 11.15 4.77
CA PHE A 104 10.88 11.92 5.59
C PHE A 104 11.18 11.80 7.10
N ILE A 105 11.53 10.59 7.56
CA ILE A 105 11.91 10.34 8.95
C ILE A 105 13.21 11.07 9.30
N ARG A 106 14.21 10.99 8.42
CA ARG A 106 15.53 11.63 8.58
C ARG A 106 15.41 13.15 8.75
N GLU A 107 14.51 13.78 8.00
CA GLU A 107 14.30 15.23 8.06
C GLU A 107 13.49 15.70 9.29
N GLY A 108 12.87 14.79 10.03
CA GLY A 108 12.24 15.11 11.31
C GLY A 108 10.88 15.81 11.22
N HIS A 109 10.28 15.94 10.03
CA HIS A 109 8.94 16.58 9.85
C HIS A 109 7.86 15.92 10.71
N TRP A 110 7.99 14.62 10.97
CA TRP A 110 7.08 13.84 11.82
C TRP A 110 7.06 14.27 13.30
N ARG A 111 8.09 14.97 13.80
CA ARG A 111 8.25 15.28 15.24
C ARG A 111 7.10 16.13 15.79
N ALA A 112 6.43 16.90 14.94
CA ALA A 112 5.29 17.72 15.32
C ALA A 112 3.98 16.93 15.50
N TYR A 113 3.94 15.65 15.12
CA TYR A 113 2.72 14.83 15.06
C TYR A 113 2.76 13.72 16.09
N GLU A 114 1.61 13.35 16.64
CA GLU A 114 1.50 12.19 17.52
C GLU A 114 1.51 10.89 16.72
N ARG A 115 0.98 10.95 15.50
CA ARG A 115 0.88 9.82 14.58
C ARG A 115 1.17 10.27 13.15
N VAL A 116 1.80 9.38 12.39
CA VAL A 116 2.06 9.56 10.97
C VAL A 116 1.53 8.35 10.22
N LEU A 117 0.69 8.60 9.22
CA LEU A 117 0.18 7.60 8.30
C LEU A 117 0.90 7.74 6.96
N PHE A 118 1.64 6.71 6.57
CA PHE A 118 2.32 6.59 5.29
C PHE A 118 1.45 5.85 4.27
N LEU A 119 1.20 6.48 3.11
CA LEU A 119 0.37 5.94 2.03
C LEU A 119 1.09 6.05 0.67
N GLY A 120 1.26 4.92 -0.02
CA GLY A 120 1.66 4.92 -1.43
C GLY A 120 0.47 5.17 -2.37
N GLU A 121 0.74 5.65 -3.58
CA GLU A 121 -0.28 5.82 -4.63
C GLU A 121 -1.10 4.54 -4.82
N GLY A 122 -2.41 4.63 -5.03
CA GLY A 122 -3.28 3.48 -5.28
C GLY A 122 -3.63 2.66 -4.04
N ALA A 123 -3.22 3.10 -2.84
CA ALA A 123 -3.80 2.68 -1.58
C ALA A 123 -5.23 3.21 -1.46
N ILE A 124 -6.22 2.32 -1.35
CA ILE A 124 -7.60 2.69 -1.04
C ILE A 124 -7.82 2.54 0.46
N LEU A 125 -8.39 3.57 1.10
CA LEU A 125 -8.94 3.46 2.45
C LEU A 125 -10.28 2.74 2.35
N ALA A 126 -10.22 1.40 2.40
CA ALA A 126 -11.29 0.48 2.06
C ALA A 126 -12.45 0.43 3.08
N HIS A 127 -12.38 1.25 4.12
CA HIS A 127 -13.47 1.46 5.07
C HIS A 127 -13.74 2.97 5.25
N PRO A 128 -15.01 3.41 5.35
CA PRO A 128 -15.32 4.84 5.46
C PRO A 128 -14.97 5.51 6.80
N ARG A 129 -14.66 4.70 7.82
CA ARG A 129 -14.30 5.14 9.18
C ARG A 129 -12.88 4.71 9.56
N LEU A 130 -11.99 4.59 8.58
CA LEU A 130 -10.67 4.02 8.81
C LEU A 130 -9.80 4.96 9.65
N LEU A 131 -9.81 6.27 9.35
CA LEU A 131 -8.94 7.21 10.05
C LEU A 131 -9.33 7.32 11.53
N SER A 132 -10.63 7.45 11.84
CA SER A 132 -11.10 7.39 13.22
C SER A 132 -10.77 6.06 13.89
N ALA A 133 -10.99 4.92 13.20
CA ALA A 133 -10.66 3.60 13.73
C ALA A 133 -9.18 3.47 14.09
N LEU A 134 -8.29 3.96 13.23
CA LEU A 134 -6.85 3.92 13.45
C LEU A 134 -6.43 4.76 14.66
N VAL A 135 -6.94 5.98 14.78
CA VAL A 135 -6.63 6.86 15.92
C VAL A 135 -7.17 6.25 17.21
N ASP A 136 -8.47 5.94 17.27
CA ASP A 136 -9.11 5.44 18.49
C ASP A 136 -8.55 4.08 18.93
N PHE A 137 -8.30 3.17 17.98
CA PHE A 137 -7.69 1.87 18.26
C PHE A 137 -6.29 2.03 18.88
N THR A 138 -5.44 2.85 18.25
CA THR A 138 -4.06 3.02 18.71
C THR A 138 -3.97 3.79 20.04
N GLU A 139 -4.90 4.70 20.32
CA GLU A 139 -5.03 5.34 21.63
C GLU A 139 -5.48 4.36 22.69
N ARG A 140 -6.59 3.67 22.46
CA ARG A 140 -7.21 2.74 23.42
C ARG A 140 -6.29 1.57 23.77
N ARG A 141 -5.53 1.06 22.79
CA ARG A 141 -4.63 -0.09 22.98
C ARG A 141 -3.17 0.28 23.23
N HIS A 142 -2.82 1.57 23.21
CA HIS A 142 -1.43 2.03 23.23
C HIS A 142 -0.57 1.34 22.16
N VAL A 143 -1.08 1.26 20.93
CA VAL A 143 -0.40 0.63 19.80
C VAL A 143 0.43 1.64 19.04
N HIS A 144 1.67 1.29 18.76
CA HIS A 144 2.67 2.20 18.19
C HIS A 144 2.97 1.95 16.71
N PHE A 145 2.54 0.81 16.18
CA PHE A 145 2.76 0.38 14.79
C PHE A 145 1.56 -0.41 14.27
N VAL A 146 0.97 0.05 13.17
CA VAL A 146 -0.06 -0.68 12.41
C VAL A 146 0.33 -0.71 10.94
N ALA A 147 0.39 -1.89 10.33
CA ALA A 147 0.60 -2.06 8.90
C ALA A 147 -0.69 -2.43 8.16
N SER A 148 -0.75 -2.18 6.87
CA SER A 148 -1.80 -2.75 6.03
C SER A 148 -1.70 -4.27 5.97
N GLY A 149 -2.81 -4.97 6.21
CA GLY A 149 -2.95 -6.41 6.02
C GLY A 149 -3.42 -6.81 4.62
N HIS A 150 -3.60 -5.86 3.68
CA HIS A 150 -4.19 -6.15 2.36
C HIS A 150 -3.50 -7.28 1.61
N GLU A 151 -2.18 -7.38 1.78
CA GLU A 151 -1.34 -8.46 1.31
C GLU A 151 -0.22 -8.63 2.36
N LYS A 152 -0.49 -9.50 3.33
CA LYS A 152 0.43 -9.91 4.39
C LYS A 152 1.11 -11.20 3.94
N ARG A 153 2.43 -11.26 3.97
CA ARG A 153 3.21 -12.42 3.51
C ARG A 153 4.09 -12.97 4.62
N ARG A 154 4.18 -14.30 4.66
CA ARG A 154 5.17 -15.05 5.43
C ARG A 154 6.19 -15.60 4.45
N ILE A 155 7.43 -15.14 4.51
CA ILE A 155 8.48 -15.59 3.56
C ILE A 155 9.66 -16.18 4.33
N PRO A 156 10.10 -17.40 3.98
CA PRO A 156 11.33 -18.01 4.49
C PRO A 156 12.56 -17.17 4.19
N ARG A 157 13.52 -17.10 5.12
CA ARG A 157 14.75 -16.29 4.94
C ARG A 157 15.50 -16.66 3.67
N ASP A 158 15.68 -17.96 3.45
CA ASP A 158 16.40 -18.53 2.31
C ASP A 158 15.71 -18.22 0.96
N VAL A 159 14.40 -18.03 0.97
CA VAL A 159 13.60 -17.57 -0.17
C VAL A 159 13.73 -16.06 -0.33
N ALA A 160 13.66 -15.26 0.74
CA ALA A 160 13.79 -13.81 0.63
C ALA A 160 15.17 -13.39 0.12
N GLU A 161 16.24 -13.96 0.69
CA GLU A 161 17.63 -13.76 0.24
C GLU A 161 17.88 -14.41 -1.13
N GLY A 162 17.23 -15.55 -1.40
CA GLY A 162 17.42 -16.37 -2.60
C GLY A 162 16.44 -16.13 -3.74
N CYS A 163 15.50 -15.19 -3.60
CA CYS A 163 14.37 -14.97 -4.53
C CYS A 163 14.84 -14.64 -5.97
N HIS A 164 16.10 -14.21 -6.09
CA HIS A 164 16.76 -13.86 -7.35
C HIS A 164 17.85 -14.86 -7.78
N ALA A 165 18.09 -15.90 -6.95
CA ALA A 165 19.16 -16.89 -7.09
C ALA A 165 18.67 -18.33 -7.35
N ARG A 166 17.39 -18.66 -7.11
CA ARG A 166 16.87 -20.05 -7.27
C ARG A 166 16.37 -20.33 -8.68
N GLY A 167 17.27 -20.84 -9.53
CA GLY A 167 16.97 -21.39 -10.85
C GLY A 167 18.23 -21.67 -11.68
N VAL A 168 18.17 -22.63 -12.60
CA VAL A 168 19.22 -22.84 -13.61
C VAL A 168 19.27 -21.61 -14.51
N GLY A 169 20.34 -20.81 -14.38
CA GLY A 169 20.58 -19.62 -15.22
C GLY A 169 20.12 -18.28 -14.64
N THR A 170 20.49 -17.95 -13.40
CA THR A 170 20.23 -16.61 -12.85
C THR A 170 20.96 -15.54 -13.64
N SER A 171 20.19 -14.65 -14.28
CA SER A 171 20.72 -13.52 -15.04
C SER A 171 21.67 -12.67 -14.16
N PRO A 172 22.68 -12.02 -14.74
CA PRO A 172 23.61 -11.17 -13.99
C PRO A 172 22.90 -10.15 -13.08
N ILE A 173 21.84 -9.50 -13.58
CA ILE A 173 21.04 -8.53 -12.81
C ILE A 173 20.32 -9.16 -11.61
N GLY A 174 19.87 -10.41 -11.73
CA GLY A 174 19.25 -11.14 -10.62
C GLY A 174 20.25 -11.47 -9.51
N ARG A 175 21.46 -11.89 -9.87
CA ARG A 175 22.53 -12.11 -8.88
C ARG A 175 22.90 -10.82 -8.15
N PHE A 176 23.07 -9.73 -8.90
CA PHE A 176 23.35 -8.42 -8.32
C PHE A 176 22.24 -7.96 -7.37
N HIS A 177 20.97 -8.09 -7.76
CA HIS A 177 19.83 -7.78 -6.87
C HIS A 177 19.86 -8.60 -5.57
N GLY A 178 20.15 -9.91 -5.65
CA GLY A 178 20.32 -10.75 -4.46
C GLY A 178 21.46 -10.28 -3.54
N GLN A 179 22.60 -9.86 -4.10
CA GLN A 179 23.71 -9.29 -3.32
C GLN A 179 23.30 -8.00 -2.61
N GLN A 180 22.60 -7.09 -3.31
CA GLN A 180 22.12 -5.84 -2.71
C GLN A 180 21.07 -6.06 -1.62
N PHE A 181 20.26 -7.13 -1.75
CA PHE A 181 19.33 -7.54 -0.70
C PHE A 181 20.08 -7.87 0.60
N VAL A 182 21.11 -8.72 0.53
CA VAL A 182 21.94 -9.11 1.67
C VAL A 182 22.68 -7.90 2.24
N GLU A 183 23.24 -7.06 1.37
CA GLU A 183 23.99 -5.87 1.78
C GLU A 183 23.12 -4.85 2.53
N THR A 184 21.87 -4.66 2.09
CA THR A 184 20.92 -3.80 2.80
C THR A 184 20.64 -4.33 4.21
N PHE A 185 20.42 -5.64 4.37
CA PHE A 185 20.26 -6.24 5.71
C PHE A 185 21.54 -6.12 6.55
N ARG A 186 22.73 -6.23 5.95
CA ARG A 186 24.01 -6.07 6.63
C ARG A 186 24.14 -4.70 7.31
N ILE A 187 23.62 -3.65 6.67
CA ILE A 187 23.57 -2.30 7.24
C ILE A 187 22.71 -2.26 8.52
N PHE A 188 21.53 -2.87 8.51
CA PHE A 188 20.67 -2.92 9.69
C PHE A 188 21.24 -3.84 10.80
N CYS A 189 21.95 -4.91 10.42
CA CYS A 189 22.66 -5.79 11.34
C CYS A 189 23.86 -5.14 12.06
N ARG A 190 24.20 -3.88 11.76
CA ARG A 190 25.15 -3.10 12.58
C ARG A 190 24.67 -2.96 14.03
N ASP A 191 23.35 -3.02 14.28
CA ASP A 191 22.79 -3.18 15.62
C ASP A 191 22.72 -4.68 15.99
N PRO A 192 23.43 -5.14 17.05
CA PRO A 192 23.38 -6.52 17.51
C PRO A 192 21.96 -7.03 17.84
N LYS A 193 21.05 -6.15 18.27
CA LYS A 193 19.65 -6.52 18.53
C LYS A 193 18.88 -6.85 17.25
N PHE A 194 19.14 -6.11 16.17
CA PHE A 194 18.56 -6.39 14.88
C PHE A 194 19.15 -7.67 14.29
N GLN A 195 20.48 -7.83 14.38
CA GLN A 195 21.18 -9.04 13.95
C GLN A 195 20.58 -10.30 14.59
N ALA A 196 20.40 -10.30 15.92
CA ALA A 196 19.80 -11.42 16.63
C ALA A 196 18.34 -11.71 16.20
N LEU A 197 17.61 -10.71 15.71
CA LEU A 197 16.27 -10.89 15.15
C LEU A 197 16.34 -11.56 13.76
N CYS A 198 17.27 -11.13 12.90
CA CYS A 198 17.52 -11.75 11.60
C CYS A 198 18.01 -13.20 11.71
N GLU A 199 18.82 -13.52 12.73
CA GLU A 199 19.28 -14.89 12.99
C GLU A 199 18.13 -15.83 13.40
N ARG A 200 17.06 -15.29 14.00
CA ARG A 200 15.83 -16.04 14.31
C ARG A 200 14.86 -16.17 13.14
N TRP A 201 15.14 -15.51 12.01
CA TRP A 201 14.29 -15.63 10.81
C TRP A 201 14.48 -17.02 10.19
N GLY A 202 13.48 -17.88 10.41
CA GLY A 202 13.50 -19.27 9.96
C GLY A 202 13.37 -19.44 8.44
N SER A 203 13.67 -20.66 8.00
CA SER A 203 13.55 -21.10 6.61
C SER A 203 12.76 -22.42 6.46
N ASP A 204 12.22 -22.94 7.55
CA ASP A 204 11.60 -24.26 7.71
C ASP A 204 10.08 -24.27 7.46
N PHE A 205 9.57 -23.25 6.76
CA PHE A 205 8.15 -23.11 6.43
C PHE A 205 7.96 -22.76 4.95
N SER A 206 6.74 -22.93 4.44
CA SER A 206 6.38 -22.55 3.07
C SER A 206 6.00 -21.07 2.99
N ILE A 207 6.11 -20.46 1.79
CA ILE A 207 5.55 -19.11 1.58
C ILE A 207 4.04 -19.13 1.84
N GLU A 208 3.56 -18.17 2.62
CA GLU A 208 2.14 -17.93 2.87
C GLU A 208 1.76 -16.50 2.49
N THR A 209 0.59 -16.30 1.89
CA THR A 209 0.03 -14.97 1.61
C THR A 209 -1.40 -14.89 2.10
N GLU A 210 -1.66 -13.92 2.98
CA GLU A 210 -2.97 -13.57 3.50
C GLU A 210 -3.39 -12.20 2.94
N ASN A 211 -4.57 -12.13 2.31
CA ASN A 211 -5.11 -10.86 1.84
C ASN A 211 -6.30 -10.46 2.72
N HIS A 212 -6.06 -9.47 3.60
CA HIS A 212 -7.06 -8.93 4.54
C HIS A 212 -7.69 -7.67 3.94
N VAL A 213 -8.91 -7.78 3.43
CA VAL A 213 -9.66 -6.63 2.92
C VAL A 213 -11.09 -6.62 3.46
N PRO A 214 -11.79 -5.49 3.47
CA PRO A 214 -13.11 -5.43 4.09
C PRO A 214 -14.12 -6.27 3.32
N ASN A 215 -15.13 -6.77 4.02
CA ASN A 215 -16.26 -7.53 3.46
C ASN A 215 -15.85 -8.78 2.67
N VAL A 216 -14.80 -9.48 3.11
CA VAL A 216 -14.57 -10.87 2.68
C VAL A 216 -15.71 -11.72 3.23
N SER A 217 -16.36 -12.50 2.37
CA SER A 217 -17.40 -13.43 2.80
C SER A 217 -17.32 -14.72 1.99
N LEU A 218 -17.69 -15.84 2.63
CA LEU A 218 -17.76 -17.15 1.98
C LEU A 218 -18.76 -17.15 0.82
N ARG A 219 -19.90 -16.47 0.98
CA ARG A 219 -20.92 -16.31 -0.07
C ARG A 219 -20.46 -15.40 -1.22
N GLY A 220 -19.59 -14.41 -0.95
CA GLY A 220 -19.02 -13.51 -1.94
C GLY A 220 -17.93 -14.10 -2.83
N ALA A 221 -17.52 -15.35 -2.60
CA ALA A 221 -16.45 -16.00 -3.36
C ALA A 221 -16.84 -16.26 -4.83
N LEU A 222 -18.09 -16.61 -5.10
CA LEU A 222 -18.57 -16.94 -6.46
C LEU A 222 -18.53 -15.72 -7.40
N PRO A 223 -19.13 -14.55 -7.07
CA PRO A 223 -19.01 -13.35 -7.90
C PRO A 223 -17.56 -12.92 -8.15
N ARG A 224 -16.69 -13.03 -7.13
CA ARG A 224 -15.26 -12.70 -7.28
C ARG A 224 -14.52 -13.67 -8.21
N ARG A 225 -14.80 -14.97 -8.13
CA ARG A 225 -14.27 -15.98 -9.07
C ARG A 225 -14.77 -15.75 -10.50
N MET A 226 -16.02 -15.33 -10.67
CA MET A 226 -16.56 -14.97 -11.98
C MET A 226 -15.84 -13.75 -12.57
N ARG A 227 -15.67 -12.67 -11.77
CA ARG A 227 -14.89 -11.49 -12.18
C ARG A 227 -13.45 -11.87 -12.56
N ALA A 228 -12.80 -12.68 -11.74
CA ALA A 228 -11.46 -13.22 -12.00
C ALA A 228 -11.37 -13.94 -13.37
N ARG A 229 -12.34 -14.81 -13.68
CA ARG A 229 -12.39 -15.50 -14.98
C ARG A 229 -12.65 -14.57 -16.15
N ILE A 230 -13.53 -13.57 -15.97
CA ILE A 230 -13.78 -12.55 -16.99
C ILE A 230 -12.49 -11.80 -17.31
N GLN A 231 -11.78 -11.34 -16.28
CA GLN A 231 -10.51 -10.63 -16.44
C GLN A 231 -9.43 -11.52 -17.08
N GLN A 232 -9.35 -12.80 -16.68
CA GLN A 232 -8.40 -13.74 -17.28
C GLN A 232 -8.62 -13.94 -18.77
N ARG A 233 -9.88 -13.97 -19.21
CA ARG A 233 -10.24 -14.23 -20.59
C ARG A 233 -10.21 -12.98 -21.48
N TRP A 234 -10.60 -11.83 -20.94
CA TRP A 234 -10.87 -10.62 -21.74
C TRP A 234 -9.99 -9.42 -21.37
N GLY A 235 -9.16 -9.51 -20.33
CA GLY A 235 -8.30 -8.42 -19.86
C GLY A 235 -9.06 -7.30 -19.15
N SER A 236 -8.37 -6.18 -18.89
CA SER A 236 -8.98 -4.93 -18.38
C SER A 236 -9.50 -4.06 -19.54
N PRO A 237 -10.63 -3.34 -19.41
CA PRO A 237 -11.12 -2.43 -20.44
C PRO A 237 -10.12 -1.36 -20.85
N PHE A 238 -9.15 -1.09 -19.97
CA PHE A 238 -8.09 -0.12 -20.18
C PHE A 238 -6.97 -0.67 -21.07
N THR A 239 -6.49 -1.89 -20.79
CA THR A 239 -5.37 -2.49 -21.54
C THR A 239 -5.78 -3.28 -22.76
N HIS A 240 -7.03 -3.72 -22.83
CA HIS A 240 -7.56 -4.53 -23.94
C HIS A 240 -8.81 -3.87 -24.56
N PRO A 241 -8.71 -2.63 -25.08
CA PRO A 241 -9.87 -1.90 -25.59
C PRO A 241 -10.46 -2.51 -26.88
N HIS A 242 -9.69 -3.31 -27.62
CA HIS A 242 -10.03 -3.82 -28.95
C HIS A 242 -10.68 -5.22 -28.95
N VAL A 243 -11.15 -5.72 -27.80
CA VAL A 243 -11.91 -6.98 -27.76
C VAL A 243 -13.21 -6.89 -28.57
N SER A 244 -13.73 -8.04 -29.01
CA SER A 244 -14.96 -8.11 -29.81
C SER A 244 -16.14 -7.40 -29.10
N TRP A 245 -17.15 -6.94 -29.85
CA TRP A 245 -18.30 -6.23 -29.27
C TRP A 245 -18.97 -6.99 -28.11
N PRO A 246 -19.23 -8.32 -28.19
CA PRO A 246 -19.70 -9.09 -27.04
C PRO A 246 -18.71 -9.09 -25.87
N GLY A 247 -17.41 -9.22 -26.16
CA GLY A 247 -16.33 -9.18 -25.16
C GLY A 247 -16.28 -7.86 -24.39
N ARG A 248 -16.45 -6.72 -25.07
CA ARG A 248 -16.48 -5.38 -24.43
C ARG A 248 -17.61 -5.25 -23.42
N GLY A 249 -18.79 -5.81 -23.73
CA GLY A 249 -19.90 -5.88 -22.80
C GLY A 249 -19.53 -6.68 -21.57
N VAL A 250 -19.10 -7.94 -21.76
CA VAL A 250 -18.76 -8.88 -20.68
C VAL A 250 -17.70 -8.31 -19.73
N GLN A 251 -16.65 -7.69 -20.28
CA GLN A 251 -15.55 -7.11 -19.52
C GLN A 251 -16.00 -5.97 -18.59
N ARG A 252 -17.03 -5.20 -18.98
CA ARG A 252 -17.54 -4.06 -18.20
C ARG A 252 -18.58 -4.46 -17.15
N ILE A 253 -19.18 -5.65 -17.24
CA ILE A 253 -20.26 -6.10 -16.34
C ILE A 253 -19.86 -6.00 -14.85
N PRO A 254 -18.71 -6.53 -14.39
CA PRO A 254 -18.37 -6.49 -12.97
C PRO A 254 -18.27 -5.06 -12.43
N LEU A 255 -17.71 -4.16 -13.24
CA LEU A 255 -17.50 -2.75 -12.88
C LEU A 255 -18.81 -1.96 -12.90
N ALA A 256 -19.65 -2.21 -13.90
CA ALA A 256 -20.99 -1.64 -13.99
C ALA A 256 -21.85 -2.08 -12.80
N PHE A 257 -21.75 -3.34 -12.38
CA PHE A 257 -22.45 -3.85 -11.21
C PHE A 257 -22.04 -3.13 -9.92
N ASP A 258 -20.74 -2.97 -9.65
CA ASP A 258 -20.26 -2.25 -8.47
C ASP A 258 -20.76 -0.78 -8.49
N ARG A 259 -20.72 -0.11 -9.66
CA ARG A 259 -21.25 1.25 -9.85
C ARG A 259 -22.76 1.34 -9.61
N TRP A 260 -23.53 0.44 -10.22
CA TRP A 260 -25.00 0.42 -10.12
C TRP A 260 -25.46 0.09 -8.70
N ALA A 261 -24.80 -0.87 -8.05
CA ALA A 261 -25.06 -1.19 -6.66
C ALA A 261 -24.83 0.02 -5.75
N SER A 262 -23.76 0.80 -5.97
CA SER A 262 -23.53 2.04 -5.22
C SER A 262 -24.60 3.09 -5.48
N GLN A 263 -24.95 3.32 -6.75
CA GLN A 263 -26.00 4.28 -7.13
C GLN A 263 -27.36 3.92 -6.53
N ALA A 264 -27.76 2.64 -6.63
CA ALA A 264 -29.01 2.15 -6.05
C ALA A 264 -28.99 2.27 -4.52
N SER A 265 -27.89 1.90 -3.87
CA SER A 265 -27.69 2.08 -2.43
C SER A 265 -27.82 3.54 -1.98
N MET A 266 -27.31 4.49 -2.76
CA MET A 266 -27.50 5.92 -2.48
C MET A 266 -28.97 6.32 -2.53
N TRP A 267 -29.75 5.84 -3.51
CA TRP A 267 -31.17 6.18 -3.66
C TRP A 267 -32.03 5.65 -2.50
N VAL A 268 -31.73 4.47 -1.98
CA VAL A 268 -32.46 3.87 -0.87
C VAL A 268 -31.92 4.27 0.51
N GLY A 269 -30.88 5.12 0.57
CA GLY A 269 -30.25 5.55 1.82
C GLY A 269 -29.49 4.44 2.56
N HIS A 270 -29.18 3.31 1.91
CA HIS A 270 -28.44 2.21 2.50
C HIS A 270 -26.94 2.32 2.20
N THR A 271 -26.12 2.19 3.22
CA THR A 271 -24.67 1.98 3.07
C THR A 271 -24.32 0.53 3.38
N VAL A 272 -23.13 0.09 2.95
CA VAL A 272 -22.61 -1.21 3.39
C VAL A 272 -22.57 -1.21 4.91
N LYS A 273 -23.29 -2.17 5.50
CA LYS A 273 -23.20 -2.46 6.93
C LYS A 273 -22.05 -3.42 7.13
N ASP A 274 -21.26 -3.18 8.17
CA ASP A 274 -20.38 -4.21 8.71
C ASP A 274 -21.26 -5.42 9.06
N THR A 275 -20.94 -6.57 8.47
CA THR A 275 -21.78 -7.76 8.59
C THR A 275 -21.71 -8.40 9.96
N GLY A 276 -20.75 -7.99 10.83
CA GLY A 276 -20.54 -8.60 12.13
C GLY A 276 -20.23 -10.09 11.99
N GLY A 277 -18.95 -10.46 11.99
CA GLY A 277 -18.56 -11.85 11.77
C GLY A 277 -17.09 -12.09 12.10
N PRO A 278 -16.63 -13.35 12.01
CA PRO A 278 -15.21 -13.64 12.16
C PRO A 278 -14.41 -12.90 11.09
N ALA A 279 -13.23 -12.40 11.46
CA ALA A 279 -12.29 -11.83 10.50
C ALA A 279 -11.93 -12.90 9.45
N LEU A 280 -12.22 -12.62 8.18
CA LEU A 280 -11.92 -13.49 7.05
C LEU A 280 -10.82 -12.87 6.19
N ALA A 281 -9.87 -13.69 5.75
CA ALA A 281 -8.84 -13.30 4.80
C ALA A 281 -8.74 -14.31 3.65
N TYR A 282 -8.16 -13.92 2.52
CA TYR A 282 -7.79 -14.89 1.48
C TYR A 282 -6.41 -15.46 1.77
N HIS A 283 -6.36 -16.71 2.21
CA HIS A 283 -5.12 -17.47 2.38
C HIS A 283 -4.81 -18.16 1.05
N ASN A 284 -3.75 -17.73 0.37
CA ASN A 284 -3.37 -18.21 -0.96
C ASN A 284 -4.54 -18.22 -1.96
N GLY A 285 -5.35 -17.15 -1.94
CA GLY A 285 -6.51 -16.97 -2.81
C GLY A 285 -7.80 -17.69 -2.37
N ILE A 286 -7.78 -18.41 -1.24
CA ILE A 286 -8.95 -19.12 -0.71
C ILE A 286 -9.44 -18.39 0.55
N PRO A 287 -10.72 -17.98 0.62
CA PRO A 287 -11.24 -17.32 1.82
C PRO A 287 -11.24 -18.30 2.99
N ARG A 288 -10.61 -17.89 4.11
CA ARG A 288 -10.52 -18.65 5.36
C ARG A 288 -10.70 -17.71 6.55
N VAL A 289 -11.12 -18.28 7.68
CA VAL A 289 -11.10 -17.58 8.97
C VAL A 289 -9.65 -17.37 9.38
N VAL A 290 -9.32 -16.19 9.87
CA VAL A 290 -8.00 -15.88 10.40
C VAL A 290 -7.85 -16.59 11.74
N THR A 291 -7.07 -17.68 11.78
CA THR A 291 -6.90 -18.53 12.96
C THR A 291 -5.50 -18.47 13.59
N HIS A 292 -4.52 -17.89 12.91
CA HIS A 292 -3.12 -17.85 13.32
C HIS A 292 -2.68 -16.43 13.72
N VAL A 293 -3.40 -15.82 14.67
CA VAL A 293 -3.11 -14.46 15.16
C VAL A 293 -3.19 -14.43 16.68
N ASP A 294 -2.35 -13.62 17.33
CA ASP A 294 -2.25 -13.58 18.79
C ASP A 294 -3.42 -12.84 19.46
N ALA A 295 -4.04 -11.93 18.73
CA ALA A 295 -5.21 -11.17 19.16
C ALA A 295 -5.95 -10.62 17.93
N VAL A 296 -7.27 -10.52 18.02
CA VAL A 296 -8.12 -9.80 17.07
C VAL A 296 -8.89 -8.73 17.85
N ASP A 297 -9.02 -7.55 17.28
CA ASP A 297 -9.87 -6.47 17.78
C ASP A 297 -10.64 -5.83 16.62
N ALA A 298 -11.63 -5.01 16.95
CA ALA A 298 -12.32 -4.17 15.98
C ALA A 298 -12.53 -2.77 16.56
N GLU A 299 -12.39 -1.76 15.72
CA GLU A 299 -12.70 -0.37 16.04
C GLU A 299 -13.48 0.24 14.88
N HIS A 300 -14.64 0.83 15.15
CA HIS A 300 -15.55 1.37 14.12
C HIS A 300 -15.85 0.45 12.92
N GLY A 301 -15.81 -0.87 13.11
CA GLY A 301 -16.03 -1.87 12.05
C GLY A 301 -14.81 -2.18 11.17
N VAL A 302 -13.64 -1.65 11.54
CA VAL A 302 -12.34 -2.02 10.98
C VAL A 302 -11.72 -3.08 11.86
N HIS A 303 -11.18 -4.14 11.27
CA HIS A 303 -10.55 -5.22 12.01
C HIS A 303 -9.05 -5.02 12.13
N PHE A 304 -8.53 -5.38 13.30
CA PHE A 304 -7.11 -5.36 13.63
C PHE A 304 -6.69 -6.72 14.14
N HIS A 305 -5.50 -7.18 13.77
CA HIS A 305 -4.94 -8.41 14.31
C HIS A 305 -3.46 -8.25 14.65
N ARG A 306 -3.06 -8.87 15.76
CA ARG A 306 -1.68 -8.85 16.26
C ARG A 306 -0.91 -10.05 15.74
N GLU A 307 0.34 -9.80 15.38
CA GLU A 307 1.28 -10.81 14.87
C GLU A 307 2.60 -10.73 15.64
N ARG A 308 3.08 -11.86 16.15
CA ARG A 308 4.39 -11.95 16.83
C ARG A 308 5.53 -12.34 15.91
N GLY A 309 5.26 -13.10 14.85
CA GLY A 309 6.32 -13.62 13.98
C GLY A 309 7.05 -12.51 13.23
N PRO A 310 8.39 -12.35 13.34
CA PRO A 310 9.14 -11.40 12.52
C PRO A 310 9.06 -11.72 11.02
N GLU A 311 8.80 -12.97 10.66
CA GLU A 311 8.70 -13.45 9.28
C GLU A 311 7.44 -12.98 8.52
N TRP A 312 6.49 -12.37 9.22
CA TRP A 312 5.30 -11.78 8.64
C TRP A 312 5.50 -10.30 8.35
N PHE A 313 5.27 -9.89 7.11
CA PHE A 313 5.37 -8.49 6.70
C PHE A 313 4.21 -8.10 5.80
N GLY A 314 3.84 -6.81 5.89
CA GLY A 314 2.84 -6.22 5.01
C GLY A 314 3.51 -5.71 3.74
N CYS A 315 2.87 -5.90 2.59
CA CYS A 315 3.37 -5.35 1.35
C CYS A 315 3.12 -3.84 1.21
N ALA A 316 3.88 -3.20 0.31
CA ALA A 316 3.70 -1.83 -0.16
C ALA A 316 3.85 -0.69 0.88
N ALA A 317 4.55 -0.97 2.00
CA ALA A 317 4.98 0.03 2.97
C ALA A 317 3.88 1.01 3.48
N LEU A 318 2.66 0.50 3.71
CA LEU A 318 1.55 1.29 4.28
C LEU A 318 1.53 1.12 5.80
N HIS A 319 1.86 2.19 6.52
CA HIS A 319 2.05 2.13 7.97
C HIS A 319 1.45 3.34 8.69
N LEU A 320 0.76 3.10 9.80
CA LEU A 320 0.53 4.10 10.83
C LEU A 320 1.56 3.91 11.94
N LEU A 321 2.31 4.95 12.24
CA LEU A 321 3.36 4.97 13.26
C LEU A 321 3.09 6.06 14.30
N SER A 322 3.30 5.73 15.56
CA SER A 322 3.28 6.74 16.64
C SER A 322 4.59 7.54 16.69
N ARG A 323 4.55 8.72 17.33
CA ARG A 323 5.74 9.52 17.63
C ARG A 323 6.78 8.71 18.41
N ASP A 324 6.38 7.93 19.40
CA ASP A 324 7.30 7.13 20.22
C ASP A 324 8.02 6.06 19.40
N PHE A 325 7.32 5.45 18.45
CA PHE A 325 7.92 4.52 17.50
C PHE A 325 8.97 5.23 16.65
N LEU A 326 8.62 6.38 16.07
CA LEU A 326 9.47 7.16 15.19
C LEU A 326 10.70 7.74 15.91
N LEU A 327 10.57 8.14 17.17
CA LEU A 327 11.70 8.57 18.02
C LEU A 327 12.74 7.46 18.15
N ARG A 328 12.33 6.27 18.62
CA ARG A 328 13.25 5.13 18.78
C ARG A 328 13.82 4.66 17.45
N LEU A 329 13.01 4.68 16.39
CA LEU A 329 13.47 4.34 15.05
C LEU A 329 14.54 5.32 14.58
N SER A 330 14.26 6.63 14.60
CA SER A 330 15.20 7.67 14.17
C SER A 330 16.51 7.61 14.94
N GLU A 331 16.46 7.50 16.27
CA GLU A 331 17.66 7.40 17.11
C GLU A 331 18.55 6.22 16.71
N LYS A 332 17.95 5.06 16.43
CA LYS A 332 18.71 3.87 16.01
C LYS A 332 19.23 3.96 14.59
N LEU A 333 18.45 4.51 13.66
CA LEU A 333 18.89 4.75 12.29
C LEU A 333 20.11 5.66 12.27
N ASP A 334 20.12 6.73 13.08
CA ASP A 334 21.27 7.63 13.23
C ASP A 334 22.44 6.95 13.94
N GLN A 335 22.19 6.30 15.08
CA GLN A 335 23.23 5.65 15.90
C GLN A 335 24.06 4.61 15.13
N PHE A 336 23.44 3.87 14.23
CA PHE A 336 24.07 2.78 13.47
C PHE A 336 24.26 3.11 11.99
N GLU A 337 24.10 4.40 11.62
CA GLU A 337 24.30 4.90 10.25
C GLU A 337 23.47 4.14 9.20
N MET A 338 22.25 3.73 9.56
CA MET A 338 21.45 2.83 8.72
C MET A 338 20.86 3.50 7.48
N TYR A 339 20.88 4.83 7.41
CA TYR A 339 20.48 5.57 6.22
C TYR A 339 21.39 5.30 5.01
N ASP A 340 22.60 4.75 5.22
CA ASP A 340 23.46 4.24 4.14
C ASP A 340 22.72 3.25 3.21
N ALA A 341 21.70 2.55 3.72
CA ALA A 341 20.89 1.65 2.91
C ALA A 341 20.20 2.34 1.73
N LEU A 342 19.91 3.65 1.84
CA LEU A 342 19.30 4.44 0.77
C LEU A 342 20.25 4.68 -0.41
N ASP A 343 21.56 4.47 -0.21
CA ASP A 343 22.56 4.63 -1.25
C ASP A 343 22.74 3.36 -2.09
N LEU A 344 22.11 2.24 -1.71
CA LEU A 344 22.25 0.97 -2.42
C LEU A 344 21.25 0.85 -3.58
N PRO A 345 21.68 0.35 -4.75
CA PRO A 345 20.74 -0.04 -5.80
C PRO A 345 19.84 -1.19 -5.32
N PHE A 346 18.59 -1.18 -5.74
CA PHE A 346 17.55 -2.15 -5.37
C PHE A 346 17.18 -2.22 -3.87
N ALA A 347 17.58 -1.24 -3.05
CA ALA A 347 17.27 -1.21 -1.61
C ALA A 347 15.78 -1.31 -1.27
N GLY A 348 14.87 -0.93 -2.18
CA GLY A 348 13.43 -0.95 -1.91
C GLY A 348 12.88 -2.34 -1.58
N SER A 349 13.42 -3.38 -2.22
CA SER A 349 12.99 -4.77 -1.98
C SER A 349 13.34 -5.29 -0.57
N PRO A 350 14.59 -5.20 -0.09
CA PRO A 350 14.91 -5.56 1.29
C PRO A 350 14.26 -4.63 2.31
N LEU A 351 14.14 -3.31 2.04
CA LEU A 351 13.50 -2.38 2.97
C LEU A 351 12.03 -2.71 3.23
N GLU A 352 11.29 -3.22 2.23
CA GLU A 352 9.92 -3.73 2.41
C GLU A 352 9.85 -4.85 3.46
N HIS A 353 10.86 -5.73 3.51
CA HIS A 353 10.93 -6.79 4.51
C HIS A 353 11.33 -6.21 5.88
N ILE A 354 12.32 -5.31 5.91
CA ILE A 354 12.82 -4.68 7.13
C ILE A 354 11.71 -3.99 7.92
N TRP A 355 10.73 -3.34 7.25
CA TRP A 355 9.54 -2.79 7.91
C TRP A 355 8.79 -3.80 8.80
N GLY A 356 8.78 -5.09 8.42
CA GLY A 356 8.19 -6.18 9.21
C GLY A 356 8.99 -6.55 10.47
N PHE A 357 10.29 -6.25 10.49
CA PHE A 357 11.20 -6.50 11.62
C PHE A 357 11.19 -5.33 12.62
N LEU A 358 10.94 -4.10 12.18
CA LEU A 358 11.08 -2.90 13.01
C LEU A 358 10.28 -2.97 14.32
N PRO A 359 9.01 -3.43 14.39
CA PRO A 359 8.30 -3.50 15.65
C PRO A 359 9.00 -4.38 16.68
N ALA A 360 9.40 -5.60 16.29
CA ALA A 360 10.10 -6.52 17.18
C ALA A 360 11.49 -5.97 17.58
N TRP A 361 12.20 -5.34 16.65
CA TRP A 361 13.50 -4.72 16.92
C TRP A 361 13.42 -3.57 17.92
N LEU A 362 12.38 -2.74 17.84
CA LEU A 362 12.16 -1.56 18.68
C LEU A 362 11.38 -1.87 19.97
N GLY A 363 10.94 -3.12 20.15
CA GLY A 363 10.19 -3.57 21.33
C GLY A 363 8.72 -3.14 21.35
N PHE A 364 8.09 -3.06 20.19
CA PHE A 364 6.67 -2.74 20.02
C PHE A 364 5.88 -3.92 19.43
N GLU A 365 4.57 -3.91 19.67
CA GLU A 365 3.66 -4.87 19.03
C GLU A 365 3.49 -4.55 17.54
N LYS A 366 3.40 -5.60 16.72
CA LYS A 366 3.07 -5.50 15.30
C LYS A 366 1.59 -5.83 15.09
N TRP A 367 0.84 -4.84 14.63
CA TRP A 367 -0.56 -4.99 14.28
C TRP A 367 -0.77 -4.80 12.78
N PHE A 368 -1.76 -5.51 12.24
CA PHE A 368 -2.22 -5.37 10.86
C PHE A 368 -3.70 -5.00 10.84
N THR A 369 -4.13 -4.29 9.80
CA THR A 369 -5.54 -3.92 9.60
C THR A 369 -6.05 -4.30 8.21
N ASP A 370 -7.33 -4.68 8.13
CA ASP A 370 -8.03 -4.90 6.86
C ASP A 370 -8.56 -3.59 6.24
N GLY A 371 -8.40 -2.46 6.93
CA GLY A 371 -8.97 -1.18 6.50
C GLY A 371 -8.36 -0.60 5.23
N PHE A 372 -7.18 -1.06 4.81
CA PHE A 372 -6.52 -0.62 3.60
C PHE A 372 -6.61 -1.67 2.49
N HIS A 373 -6.66 -1.23 1.24
CA HIS A 373 -6.42 -2.09 0.08
C HIS A 373 -5.57 -1.38 -0.97
N ARG A 374 -4.30 -1.78 -1.08
CA ARG A 374 -3.44 -1.36 -2.20
C ARG A 374 -3.71 -2.24 -3.41
N VAL A 375 -4.60 -1.76 -4.29
CA VAL A 375 -5.00 -2.51 -5.48
C VAL A 375 -3.79 -2.62 -6.41
N ARG A 376 -3.24 -3.82 -6.55
CA ARG A 376 -2.15 -4.14 -7.49
C ARG A 376 -2.52 -5.34 -8.33
N LYS A 377 -2.88 -6.43 -7.67
CA LYS A 377 -3.20 -7.71 -8.30
C LYS A 377 -4.48 -8.28 -7.69
N GLN A 378 -5.22 -9.00 -8.51
CA GLN A 378 -6.36 -9.76 -8.04
C GLN A 378 -5.87 -10.95 -7.20
N PHE A 379 -6.45 -11.15 -6.00
CA PHE A 379 -5.95 -12.08 -4.97
C PHE A 379 -5.90 -13.58 -5.35
N THR A 380 -6.58 -13.98 -6.42
CA THR A 380 -6.73 -15.37 -6.88
C THR A 380 -6.03 -15.64 -8.21
N THR A 381 -5.97 -14.66 -9.10
CA THR A 381 -5.40 -14.79 -10.45
C THR A 381 -4.05 -14.11 -10.58
N TYR A 382 -3.68 -13.29 -9.60
CA TYR A 382 -2.49 -12.42 -9.61
C TYR A 382 -2.40 -11.49 -10.82
N GLN A 383 -3.50 -11.31 -11.55
CA GLN A 383 -3.57 -10.36 -12.66
C GLN A 383 -3.60 -8.94 -12.15
N ARG A 384 -2.90 -8.05 -12.84
CA ARG A 384 -2.80 -6.63 -12.48
C ARG A 384 -4.17 -5.95 -12.55
N GLU A 385 -4.57 -5.27 -11.48
CA GLU A 385 -5.87 -4.59 -11.30
C GLU A 385 -5.73 -3.10 -10.92
N ASP A 386 -4.54 -2.52 -11.03
CA ASP A 386 -4.27 -1.12 -10.68
C ASP A 386 -4.57 -0.16 -11.86
N TYR A 387 -5.56 -0.46 -12.69
CA TYR A 387 -6.00 0.38 -13.82
C TYR A 387 -7.26 1.18 -13.46
N PRO A 388 -7.54 2.32 -14.14
CA PRO A 388 -8.68 3.17 -13.79
C PRO A 388 -10.05 2.46 -13.65
N PRO A 389 -10.44 1.53 -14.54
CA PRO A 389 -11.72 0.84 -14.42
C PRO A 389 -11.84 0.02 -13.14
N GLU A 390 -10.81 -0.76 -12.81
CA GLU A 390 -10.75 -1.62 -11.64
C GLU A 390 -10.67 -0.81 -10.35
N MET A 391 -9.86 0.27 -10.32
CA MET A 391 -9.80 1.22 -9.21
C MET A 391 -11.18 1.81 -8.91
N ALA A 392 -11.87 2.33 -9.93
CA ALA A 392 -13.24 2.83 -9.79
C ALA A 392 -14.20 1.77 -9.23
N GLY A 393 -14.11 0.52 -9.72
CA GLY A 393 -14.90 -0.60 -9.23
C GLY A 393 -14.65 -0.90 -7.74
N TYR A 394 -13.40 -0.89 -7.29
CA TYR A 394 -13.07 -1.09 -5.87
C TYR A 394 -13.58 0.05 -4.99
N ILE A 395 -13.43 1.31 -5.40
CA ILE A 395 -13.92 2.47 -4.64
C ILE A 395 -15.45 2.39 -4.52
N ASN A 396 -16.17 2.13 -5.62
CA ASN A 396 -17.63 1.94 -5.61
C ASN A 396 -18.09 0.80 -4.70
N ARG A 397 -17.27 -0.24 -4.55
CA ARG A 397 -17.57 -1.38 -3.67
C ARG A 397 -17.38 -1.03 -2.20
N TYR A 398 -16.23 -0.46 -1.84
CA TYR A 398 -15.89 -0.14 -0.45
C TYR A 398 -16.70 1.02 0.11
N HIS A 399 -17.01 2.01 -0.74
CA HIS A 399 -17.81 3.18 -0.38
C HIS A 399 -19.21 3.09 -1.01
N ARG A 400 -19.74 1.88 -1.18
CA ARG A 400 -21.07 1.65 -1.76
C ARG A 400 -22.13 2.42 -0.99
N GLY A 401 -22.93 3.18 -1.72
CA GLY A 401 -23.97 4.02 -1.16
C GLY A 401 -23.46 5.36 -0.65
N ARG A 402 -22.15 5.67 -0.74
CA ARG A 402 -21.58 6.99 -0.39
C ARG A 402 -21.14 7.79 -1.60
N LEU A 403 -20.62 7.12 -2.63
CA LEU A 403 -20.14 7.75 -3.87
C LEU A 403 -20.26 6.82 -5.07
N VAL A 404 -20.24 7.42 -6.25
CA VAL A 404 -20.20 6.74 -7.54
C VAL A 404 -19.05 7.31 -8.35
N VAL A 405 -18.09 6.44 -8.66
CA VAL A 405 -16.87 6.76 -9.42
C VAL A 405 -16.88 6.00 -10.73
N GLY A 406 -16.61 6.72 -11.80
CA GLY A 406 -16.25 6.17 -13.10
C GLY A 406 -14.80 6.48 -13.44
N TRP A 407 -14.46 6.34 -14.71
CA TRP A 407 -13.15 6.74 -15.22
C TRP A 407 -13.31 7.34 -16.61
N HIS A 408 -12.36 8.18 -16.98
CA HIS A 408 -12.18 8.70 -18.33
C HIS A 408 -10.68 8.79 -18.59
N GLU A 409 -10.20 8.04 -19.59
CA GLU A 409 -8.77 7.91 -19.87
C GLU A 409 -7.99 7.53 -18.60
N ASP A 410 -6.96 8.31 -18.25
CA ASP A 410 -6.08 8.14 -17.09
C ASP A 410 -6.62 8.77 -15.80
N HIS A 411 -7.89 9.20 -15.77
CA HIS A 411 -8.49 9.89 -14.64
C HIS A 411 -9.68 9.12 -14.05
N LEU A 412 -9.79 9.16 -12.72
CA LEU A 412 -11.02 8.77 -12.02
C LEU A 412 -12.00 9.93 -12.01
N LYS A 413 -13.29 9.64 -12.20
CA LYS A 413 -14.34 10.64 -12.31
C LYS A 413 -15.42 10.41 -11.27
N LEU A 414 -15.61 11.37 -10.38
CA LEU A 414 -16.66 11.38 -9.38
C LEU A 414 -17.97 11.83 -10.03
N GLN A 415 -18.92 10.90 -10.12
CA GLN A 415 -20.18 11.09 -10.85
C GLN A 415 -21.35 11.41 -9.92
N ALA A 416 -21.33 10.88 -8.69
CA ALA A 416 -22.31 11.19 -7.66
C ALA A 416 -21.69 10.95 -6.28
N TRP A 417 -22.20 11.65 -5.26
CA TRP A 417 -21.85 11.44 -3.86
C TRP A 417 -22.98 11.89 -2.95
N ARG A 418 -23.00 11.37 -1.72
CA ARG A 418 -23.99 11.77 -0.72
C ARG A 418 -23.72 13.17 -0.19
N SER A 419 -24.80 13.87 0.16
CA SER A 419 -24.74 15.24 0.69
C SER A 419 -24.01 15.36 2.04
N ASP A 420 -23.94 14.29 2.84
CA ASP A 420 -23.21 14.28 4.11
C ASP A 420 -21.68 14.30 3.94
N LEU A 421 -21.17 14.12 2.72
CA LEU A 421 -19.76 14.34 2.39
C LEU A 421 -19.44 15.80 2.03
N GLY A 422 -20.43 16.69 2.08
CA GLY A 422 -20.30 18.08 1.65
C GLY A 422 -20.12 18.23 0.14
N ASP A 423 -19.73 19.43 -0.30
CA ASP A 423 -19.40 19.68 -1.70
C ASP A 423 -17.93 19.38 -1.97
N LEU A 424 -17.65 18.16 -2.46
CA LEU A 424 -16.30 17.71 -2.76
C LEU A 424 -15.60 18.56 -3.84
N ARG A 425 -16.33 19.38 -4.61
CA ARG A 425 -15.74 20.36 -5.56
C ARG A 425 -15.00 21.50 -4.85
N GLN A 426 -15.27 21.71 -3.57
CA GLN A 426 -14.57 22.70 -2.76
C GLN A 426 -13.22 22.20 -2.27
N VAL A 427 -12.96 20.88 -2.33
CA VAL A 427 -11.73 20.24 -1.83
C VAL A 427 -10.90 19.65 -2.96
N LEU A 428 -11.52 18.91 -3.88
CA LEU A 428 -10.85 18.21 -4.97
C LEU A 428 -10.69 19.11 -6.21
N PRO A 429 -9.61 18.95 -7.00
CA PRO A 429 -9.42 19.69 -8.24
C PRO A 429 -10.42 19.25 -9.32
N ALA A 430 -10.58 20.10 -10.35
CA ALA A 430 -11.51 19.87 -11.46
C ALA A 430 -11.28 18.53 -12.20
N ALA A 431 -10.05 18.02 -12.19
CA ALA A 431 -9.69 16.74 -12.81
C ALA A 431 -10.53 15.54 -12.29
N TYR A 432 -11.09 15.63 -11.07
CA TYR A 432 -11.94 14.59 -10.50
C TYR A 432 -13.37 14.57 -11.03
N PHE A 433 -13.81 15.57 -11.80
CA PHE A 433 -15.21 15.73 -12.21
C PHE A 433 -15.44 15.51 -13.70
#